data_AF-A0A933HWR0-F1
#
_entry.id   AF-A0A933HWR0-F1
#
_cell.length_a   1.000
_cell.length_b   1.000
_cell.length_c   1.000
_cell.angle_alpha   90.00
_cell.angle_beta   90.00
_cell.angle_gamma   90.00
#
_symmetry.space_group_name_H-M   'P 1'
#
loop_
_entity.id
_entity.type
_entity.pdbx_description
1 polymer ?
#
loop_
_entity_poly.entity_id
_entity_poly.type
_entity_poly.pdbx_seq_one_letter_code
_entity_poly.pdbx_strand_id
1 'polypeptide(L)'
;MGPLGFLLAAALAPARLAWAAPEGYGAKGIFPVYDVSGEWVVYDKKSAGRASGDPRLRVGNRFLVVGSLGASVFAVTGSTAGYGGACKGHQPLRLRAAVLDGPRKEVGIPVIAIQAPPKFNLRRPQAKFRMLRNQVGEQTYQRLLGALKARLKDEVSSGEFRLKADDEPADSAEDGSRKPEADALASAAAKIDFGAVVSVAGLSDPFVLVEGTQVKASYRRCLRLANGGVLVGSCAVMRHELMAETSRLEFVSYDPSGQGKPFVLAYTPSEPLWGHERWGFALRKSGPRLFLGDSMDIRCREGF
;
A
#
# COMPACT_ATOMS: atom_id res chain seq x y z
N MET A 1 4.38 40.08 51.21
CA MET A 1 4.04 38.67 51.46
C MET A 1 3.15 38.19 50.32
N GLY A 2 3.65 37.28 49.49
CA GLY A 2 2.99 36.69 48.31
C GLY A 2 4.04 35.87 47.56
N PRO A 3 3.74 34.61 47.17
CA PRO A 3 3.03 34.34 45.91
C PRO A 3 1.92 33.26 46.06
N LEU A 4 0.74 33.38 45.43
CA LEU A 4 0.42 33.08 44.01
C LEU A 4 0.90 31.69 43.54
N GLY A 5 0.13 30.66 43.91
CA GLY A 5 0.18 29.33 43.30
C GLY A 5 -0.95 29.16 42.27
N PHE A 6 -0.63 29.28 41.00
CA PHE A 6 -1.51 28.84 39.90
C PHE A 6 -1.16 27.39 39.55
N LEU A 7 -2.07 26.47 39.85
CA LEU A 7 -2.04 25.10 39.32
C LEU A 7 -2.53 25.12 37.87
N LEU A 8 -1.61 25.02 36.91
CA LEU A 8 -1.92 24.69 35.52
C LEU A 8 -2.20 23.19 35.43
N ALA A 9 -3.48 22.80 35.44
CA ALA A 9 -3.90 21.48 35.01
C ALA A 9 -3.81 21.42 33.48
N ALA A 10 -2.70 20.87 32.97
CA ALA A 10 -2.56 20.54 31.55
C ALA A 10 -3.55 19.41 31.22
N ALA A 11 -4.66 19.77 30.58
CA ALA A 11 -5.60 18.84 29.99
C ALA A 11 -4.90 18.02 28.88
N LEU A 12 -4.47 16.81 29.22
CA LEU A 12 -4.10 15.76 28.27
C LEU A 12 -5.38 15.23 27.62
N ALA A 13 -5.91 15.96 26.64
CA ALA A 13 -6.89 15.39 25.73
C ALA A 13 -6.14 14.44 24.77
N PRO A 14 -6.53 13.16 24.65
CA PRO A 14 -5.95 12.28 23.65
C PRO A 14 -6.29 12.87 22.28
N ALA A 15 -5.26 13.14 21.49
CA ALA A 15 -5.39 13.55 20.10
C ALA A 15 -6.21 12.48 19.36
N ARG A 16 -7.51 12.75 19.17
CA ARG A 16 -8.36 12.00 18.26
C ARG A 16 -7.80 12.26 16.85
N LEU A 17 -6.89 11.39 16.42
CA LEU A 17 -6.50 11.24 15.02
C LEU A 17 -7.75 10.76 14.27
N ALA A 18 -8.56 11.72 13.82
CA ALA A 18 -9.62 11.50 12.87
C ALA A 18 -8.98 10.93 11.61
N TRP A 19 -9.07 9.61 11.45
CA TRP A 19 -8.56 8.91 10.28
C TRP A 19 -9.60 9.08 9.17
N ALA A 20 -9.59 10.23 8.52
CA ALA A 20 -10.20 10.33 7.20
C ALA A 20 -9.54 9.24 6.34
N ALA A 21 -10.36 8.38 5.72
CA ALA A 21 -9.88 7.55 4.63
C ALA A 21 -9.15 8.48 3.65
N PRO A 22 -7.96 8.11 3.12
CA PRO A 22 -7.30 8.97 2.16
C PRO A 22 -8.23 9.15 0.96
N GLU A 23 -8.89 10.29 0.83
CA GLU A 23 -9.75 10.64 -0.32
C GLU A 23 -8.96 10.84 -1.62
N GLY A 24 -7.69 10.41 -1.63
CA GLY A 24 -6.84 10.38 -2.80
C GLY A 24 -5.97 9.13 -2.74
N TYR A 25 -6.14 8.25 -3.71
CA TYR A 25 -5.20 7.17 -3.96
C TYR A 25 -3.88 7.74 -4.48
N GLY A 26 -2.77 7.28 -3.89
CA GLY A 26 -1.42 7.57 -4.37
C GLY A 26 -0.78 8.81 -3.76
N ALA A 27 0.50 8.71 -3.43
CA ALA A 27 1.33 9.86 -3.13
C ALA A 27 1.37 10.82 -4.34
N LYS A 28 1.47 12.12 -4.06
CA LYS A 28 1.46 13.18 -5.08
C LYS A 28 2.45 12.85 -6.22
N GLY A 29 1.91 12.55 -7.40
CA GLY A 29 2.70 12.30 -8.61
C GLY A 29 3.03 10.82 -8.85
N ILE A 30 2.48 9.90 -8.08
CA ILE A 30 2.55 8.45 -8.32
C ILE A 30 1.15 7.94 -8.61
N PHE A 31 1.01 7.18 -9.69
CA PHE A 31 -0.27 6.72 -10.20
C PHE A 31 -0.23 5.21 -10.47
N PRO A 32 -1.32 4.46 -10.24
CA PRO A 32 -1.45 3.10 -10.77
C PRO A 32 -1.56 3.15 -12.30
N VAL A 33 -1.00 2.13 -12.96
CA VAL A 33 -1.08 1.96 -14.42
C VAL A 33 -1.91 0.72 -14.73
N TYR A 34 -2.83 0.86 -15.68
CA TYR A 34 -3.73 -0.20 -16.13
C TYR A 34 -3.43 -0.53 -17.58
N ASP A 35 -3.61 -1.80 -17.95
CA ASP A 35 -3.66 -2.21 -19.35
C ASP A 35 -5.13 -2.38 -19.74
N VAL A 36 -5.61 -1.53 -20.65
CA VAL A 36 -7.01 -1.51 -21.09
C VAL A 36 -7.02 -1.73 -22.59
N SER A 37 -7.41 -2.93 -23.01
CA SER A 37 -7.46 -3.32 -24.42
C SER A 37 -6.13 -3.10 -25.17
N GLY A 38 -5.00 -3.30 -24.49
CA GLY A 38 -3.68 -3.05 -25.07
C GLY A 38 -3.24 -1.60 -25.04
N GLU A 39 -3.91 -0.71 -24.31
CA GLU A 39 -3.44 0.64 -24.01
C GLU A 39 -3.03 0.77 -22.55
N TRP A 40 -1.86 1.34 -22.29
CA TRP A 40 -1.44 1.62 -20.91
C TRP A 40 -2.01 2.97 -20.50
N VAL A 41 -2.80 2.98 -19.44
CA VAL A 41 -3.51 4.18 -19.02
C VAL A 41 -3.30 4.51 -17.55
N VAL A 42 -3.31 5.80 -17.26
CA VAL A 42 -3.37 6.34 -15.89
C VAL A 42 -4.66 7.14 -15.75
N TYR A 43 -5.51 6.72 -14.81
CA TYR A 43 -6.77 7.43 -14.55
C TYR A 43 -6.56 8.69 -13.70
N ASP A 44 -7.17 9.78 -14.14
CA ASP A 44 -7.45 10.94 -13.33
C ASP A 44 -8.65 10.60 -12.43
N LYS A 45 -8.41 10.46 -11.12
CA LYS A 45 -9.49 10.14 -10.17
C LYS A 45 -10.42 11.34 -9.89
N LYS A 46 -10.26 12.47 -10.58
CA LYS A 46 -11.30 13.51 -10.68
C LYS A 46 -12.36 13.09 -11.71
N SER A 47 -13.64 13.28 -11.37
CA SER A 47 -14.76 12.95 -12.28
C SER A 47 -14.62 13.63 -13.64
N ALA A 48 -14.97 12.90 -14.71
CA ALA A 48 -15.12 13.48 -16.04
C ALA A 48 -16.14 14.64 -15.96
N GLY A 49 -15.68 15.88 -16.11
CA GLY A 49 -16.53 17.08 -16.01
C GLY A 49 -15.92 18.27 -15.26
N ARG A 50 -14.88 18.07 -14.43
CA ARG A 50 -14.10 19.22 -13.91
C ARG A 50 -13.18 19.73 -15.02
N ALA A 51 -13.34 21.00 -15.39
CA ALA A 51 -12.69 21.64 -16.55
C ALA A 51 -11.15 21.58 -16.59
N SER A 52 -10.48 21.26 -15.47
CA SER A 52 -9.06 20.93 -15.47
C SER A 52 -8.82 19.58 -14.78
N GLY A 53 -8.71 18.54 -15.59
CA GLY A 53 -8.09 17.28 -15.16
C GLY A 53 -6.68 17.53 -14.61
N ASP A 54 -6.09 16.53 -13.96
CA ASP A 54 -4.76 16.61 -13.38
C ASP A 54 -3.74 17.14 -14.42
N PRO A 55 -3.10 18.31 -14.18
CA PRO A 55 -2.17 18.88 -15.15
C PRO A 55 -0.98 17.98 -15.45
N ARG A 56 -0.69 17.01 -14.57
CA ARG A 56 0.36 16.00 -14.74
C ARG A 56 -0.02 14.95 -15.79
N LEU A 57 -1.30 14.78 -16.08
CA LEU A 57 -1.84 13.81 -17.05
C LEU A 57 -2.10 14.42 -18.43
N ARG A 58 -1.49 15.57 -18.74
CA ARG A 58 -1.58 16.23 -20.06
C ARG A 58 -0.61 15.62 -21.06
N VAL A 59 -0.98 15.68 -22.35
CA VAL A 59 -0.13 15.26 -23.47
C VAL A 59 1.24 15.92 -23.40
N GLY A 60 2.28 15.15 -23.70
CA GLY A 60 3.69 15.56 -23.65
C GLY A 60 4.34 15.40 -22.27
N ASN A 61 3.57 15.26 -21.18
CA ASN A 61 4.15 14.95 -19.88
C ASN A 61 4.74 13.54 -19.85
N ARG A 62 5.76 13.37 -19.02
CA ARG A 62 6.55 12.14 -18.95
C ARG A 62 6.36 11.44 -17.61
N PHE A 63 6.41 10.11 -17.67
CA PHE A 63 6.29 9.25 -16.52
C PHE A 63 7.37 8.19 -16.56
N LEU A 64 8.01 7.93 -15.41
CA LEU A 64 8.76 6.70 -15.20
C LEU A 64 7.75 5.61 -14.83
N VAL A 65 7.54 4.66 -15.72
CA VAL A 65 6.70 3.48 -15.45
C VAL A 65 7.59 2.38 -14.88
N VAL A 66 7.17 1.80 -13.75
CA VAL A 66 7.81 0.67 -13.09
C VAL A 66 6.86 -0.53 -13.19
N GLY A 67 7.40 -1.68 -13.60
CA GLY A 67 6.65 -2.91 -13.85
C GLY A 67 7.32 -4.16 -13.33
N SER A 68 6.89 -5.31 -13.83
CA SER A 68 7.36 -6.63 -13.40
C SER A 68 8.80 -6.97 -13.82
N LEU A 69 9.29 -6.39 -14.91
CA LEU A 69 10.63 -6.68 -15.46
C LEU A 69 11.63 -5.54 -15.26
N GLY A 70 11.15 -4.31 -15.09
CA GLY A 70 12.02 -3.15 -15.01
C GLY A 70 11.25 -1.84 -14.96
N ALA A 71 11.92 -0.79 -15.41
CA ALA A 71 11.34 0.54 -15.48
C ALA A 71 11.81 1.27 -16.74
N SER A 72 10.94 2.10 -17.31
CA SER A 72 11.28 2.93 -18.46
C SER A 72 10.43 4.19 -18.54
N VAL A 73 10.79 5.14 -19.41
CA VAL A 73 10.12 6.43 -19.52
C VAL A 73 9.07 6.37 -20.62
N PHE A 74 7.86 6.78 -20.27
CA PHE A 74 6.69 6.87 -21.13
C PHE A 74 6.26 8.33 -21.24
N ALA A 75 5.58 8.67 -22.33
CA ALA A 75 4.96 9.97 -22.52
C ALA A 75 3.44 9.82 -22.60
N VAL A 76 2.73 10.84 -22.15
CA VAL A 76 1.29 10.94 -22.41
C VAL A 76 1.09 11.36 -23.86
N THR A 77 0.42 10.53 -24.65
CA THR A 77 0.15 10.80 -26.08
C THR A 77 -1.29 11.26 -26.33
N GLY A 78 -2.20 10.88 -25.44
CA GLY A 78 -3.61 11.23 -25.57
C GLY A 78 -4.36 11.09 -24.25
N SER A 79 -5.67 11.28 -24.32
CA SER A 79 -6.55 10.92 -23.21
C SER A 79 -7.83 10.27 -23.72
N THR A 80 -8.31 9.29 -22.98
CA THR A 80 -9.55 8.56 -23.20
C THR A 80 -10.47 8.72 -21.97
N ALA A 81 -11.66 8.13 -22.01
CA ALA A 81 -12.58 8.10 -20.87
C ALA A 81 -13.16 6.69 -20.71
N GLY A 82 -12.95 6.09 -19.53
CA GLY A 82 -13.38 4.73 -19.22
C GLY A 82 -13.65 4.54 -17.73
N TYR A 83 -14.05 3.35 -17.34
CA TYR A 83 -14.24 3.01 -15.94
C TYR A 83 -12.89 2.63 -15.35
N GLY A 84 -12.42 3.42 -14.38
CA GLY A 84 -11.28 3.04 -13.56
C GLY A 84 -11.73 2.36 -12.27
N GLY A 85 -10.79 2.02 -11.39
CA GLY A 85 -11.09 1.48 -10.06
C GLY A 85 -11.64 2.51 -9.05
N ALA A 86 -12.57 3.37 -9.46
CA ALA A 86 -13.21 4.36 -8.58
C ALA A 86 -14.73 4.31 -8.73
N CYS A 87 -15.44 4.53 -7.62
CA CYS A 87 -16.90 4.51 -7.56
C CYS A 87 -17.45 5.66 -6.72
N LYS A 88 -18.72 5.98 -6.94
CA LYS A 88 -19.49 6.90 -6.10
C LYS A 88 -20.85 6.28 -5.85
N GLY A 89 -21.18 6.07 -4.58
CA GLY A 89 -22.44 5.44 -4.19
C GLY A 89 -22.63 4.07 -4.86
N HIS A 90 -21.62 3.19 -4.74
CA HIS A 90 -21.62 1.82 -5.30
C HIS A 90 -21.65 1.73 -6.84
N GLN A 91 -21.70 2.85 -7.55
CA GLN A 91 -21.69 2.87 -9.02
C GLN A 91 -20.29 3.19 -9.57
N PRO A 92 -19.84 2.51 -10.64
CA PRO A 92 -18.55 2.77 -11.25
C PRO A 92 -18.52 4.18 -11.86
N LEU A 93 -17.45 4.92 -11.55
CA LEU A 93 -17.24 6.27 -12.09
C LEU A 93 -16.50 6.18 -13.41
N ARG A 94 -17.06 6.83 -14.44
CA ARG A 94 -16.31 7.10 -15.67
C ARG A 94 -15.28 8.19 -15.40
N LEU A 95 -14.01 7.84 -15.58
CA LEU A 95 -12.85 8.69 -15.33
C LEU A 95 -12.17 9.06 -16.64
N ARG A 96 -11.53 10.23 -16.66
CA ARG A 96 -10.57 10.55 -17.70
C ARG A 96 -9.32 9.69 -17.48
N ALA A 97 -8.74 9.16 -18.54
CA ALA A 97 -7.48 8.42 -18.48
C ALA A 97 -6.47 9.01 -19.46
N ALA A 98 -5.22 9.16 -19.05
CA ALA A 98 -4.11 9.52 -19.90
C ALA A 98 -3.51 8.25 -20.51
N VAL A 99 -3.35 8.24 -21.83
CA VAL A 99 -2.72 7.13 -22.56
C VAL A 99 -1.21 7.32 -22.53
N LEU A 100 -0.50 6.29 -22.07
CA LEU A 100 0.95 6.22 -21.98
C LEU A 100 1.52 5.43 -23.15
N ASP A 101 2.48 6.04 -23.84
CA ASP A 101 3.25 5.39 -24.90
C ASP A 101 4.75 5.35 -24.56
N GLY A 102 5.40 4.24 -24.90
CA GLY A 102 6.77 3.95 -24.52
C GLY A 102 7.14 2.46 -24.60
N PRO A 103 8.36 2.09 -24.17
CA PRO A 103 8.94 0.77 -24.42
C PRO A 103 8.41 -0.29 -23.43
N ARG A 104 7.23 -0.84 -23.71
CA ARG A 104 6.52 -1.80 -22.84
C ARG A 104 7.32 -3.08 -22.53
N LYS A 105 8.11 -3.57 -23.51
CA LYS A 105 8.95 -4.78 -23.34
C LYS A 105 9.99 -4.63 -22.22
N GLU A 106 10.46 -3.42 -21.94
CA GLU A 106 11.44 -3.15 -20.87
C GLU A 106 10.81 -3.14 -19.47
N VAL A 107 9.49 -2.98 -19.40
CA VAL A 107 8.73 -2.83 -18.16
C VAL A 107 8.00 -4.12 -17.79
N GLY A 108 7.51 -4.88 -18.77
CA GLY A 108 6.66 -6.04 -18.52
C GLY A 108 5.25 -5.61 -18.15
N ILE A 109 4.69 -6.19 -17.08
CA ILE A 109 3.37 -5.84 -16.55
C ILE A 109 3.50 -4.51 -15.80
N PRO A 110 2.76 -3.44 -16.16
CA PRO A 110 2.92 -2.15 -15.54
C PRO A 110 2.26 -2.12 -14.15
N VAL A 111 2.93 -1.50 -13.18
CA VAL A 111 2.41 -1.40 -11.80
C VAL A 111 2.14 0.06 -11.44
N ILE A 112 3.16 0.93 -11.53
CA ILE A 112 3.03 2.35 -11.21
C ILE A 112 3.68 3.24 -12.27
N ALA A 113 3.18 4.47 -12.36
CA ALA A 113 3.78 5.58 -13.09
C ALA A 113 4.14 6.69 -12.10
N ILE A 114 5.40 7.11 -12.11
CA ILE A 114 5.91 8.22 -11.30
C ILE A 114 6.15 9.40 -12.23
N GLN A 115 5.56 10.55 -11.93
CA GLN A 115 5.74 11.76 -12.75
C GLN A 115 7.23 12.09 -12.87
N ALA A 116 7.69 12.23 -14.11
CA ALA A 116 9.07 12.52 -14.43
C ALA A 116 9.21 13.97 -14.93
N PRO A 117 10.26 14.69 -14.51
CA PRO A 117 10.61 15.98 -15.11
C PRO A 117 10.80 15.87 -16.64
N PRO A 118 10.59 16.95 -17.43
CA PRO A 118 10.67 16.90 -18.89
C PRO A 118 11.99 16.34 -19.46
N LYS A 119 13.11 16.58 -18.76
CA LYS A 119 14.45 16.13 -19.13
C LYS A 119 14.93 14.91 -18.33
N PHE A 120 14.02 14.20 -17.66
CA PHE A 120 14.37 13.01 -16.91
C PHE A 120 14.80 11.88 -17.84
N ASN A 121 15.96 11.31 -17.54
CA ASN A 121 16.45 10.10 -18.17
C ASN A 121 16.74 9.08 -17.07
N LEU A 122 16.28 7.86 -17.28
CA LEU A 122 16.52 6.78 -16.33
C LEU A 122 18.01 6.42 -16.35
N ARG A 123 18.71 6.70 -15.24
CA ARG A 123 20.11 6.31 -15.04
C ARG A 123 20.18 4.82 -14.67
N ARG A 124 20.07 3.95 -15.68
CA ARG A 124 20.10 2.48 -15.51
C ARG A 124 21.25 1.93 -14.66
N PRO A 125 22.48 2.48 -14.70
CA PRO A 125 23.57 1.96 -13.85
C PRO A 125 23.36 2.19 -12.34
N GLN A 126 22.51 3.15 -11.96
CA GLN A 126 22.29 3.52 -10.56
C GLN A 126 21.02 2.90 -9.99
N ALA A 127 19.98 2.76 -10.81
CA ALA A 127 18.72 2.17 -10.38
C ALA A 127 18.88 0.65 -10.20
N LYS A 128 18.40 0.11 -9.09
CA LYS A 128 18.37 -1.34 -8.84
C LYS A 128 16.94 -1.85 -8.96
N PHE A 129 16.77 -2.91 -9.74
CA PHE A 129 15.51 -3.62 -9.88
C PHE A 129 15.69 -5.07 -9.48
N ARG A 130 14.71 -5.63 -8.76
CA ARG A 130 14.72 -7.04 -8.40
C ARG A 130 13.30 -7.56 -8.24
N MET A 131 13.00 -8.67 -8.90
CA MET A 131 11.83 -9.48 -8.58
C MET A 131 12.05 -10.18 -7.23
N LEU A 132 11.11 -10.02 -6.31
CA LEU A 132 11.17 -10.61 -4.97
C LEU A 132 10.44 -11.95 -5.00
N ARG A 133 11.18 -13.03 -4.78
CA ARG A 133 10.61 -14.37 -4.64
C ARG A 133 10.24 -14.62 -3.19
N ASN A 134 9.16 -15.35 -2.97
CA ASN A 134 8.76 -15.76 -1.63
C ASN A 134 9.80 -16.73 -1.05
N GLN A 135 10.31 -16.41 0.13
CA GLN A 135 11.31 -17.17 0.89
C GLN A 135 10.74 -17.64 2.23
N VAL A 136 9.42 -17.57 2.41
CA VAL A 136 8.78 -18.04 3.64
C VAL A 136 8.92 -19.56 3.73
N GLY A 137 9.59 -19.99 4.79
CA GLY A 137 9.68 -21.40 5.20
C GLY A 137 9.77 -21.49 6.72
N GLU A 138 10.05 -22.68 7.23
CA GLU A 138 10.09 -22.96 8.68
C GLU A 138 11.02 -22.02 9.44
N GLN A 139 12.22 -21.76 8.91
CA GLN A 139 13.19 -20.84 9.53
C GLN A 139 12.64 -19.41 9.66
N THR A 140 11.85 -18.95 8.69
CA THR A 140 11.21 -17.63 8.76
C THR A 140 10.22 -17.58 9.92
N TYR A 141 9.43 -18.64 10.09
CA TYR A 141 8.47 -18.76 11.20
C TYR A 141 9.19 -18.84 12.55
N GLN A 142 10.21 -19.69 12.69
CA GLN A 142 11.00 -19.80 13.92
C GLN A 142 11.62 -18.45 14.31
N ARG A 143 12.12 -17.69 13.33
CA ARG A 143 12.76 -16.39 13.56
C ARG A 143 11.78 -15.27 13.91
N LEU A 144 10.60 -15.23 13.30
CA LEU A 144 9.74 -14.03 13.31
C LEU A 144 8.39 -14.21 14.01
N LEU A 145 7.87 -15.43 14.14
CA LEU A 145 6.53 -15.64 14.68
C LEU A 145 6.38 -15.11 16.12
N GLY A 146 7.41 -15.30 16.96
CA GLY A 146 7.43 -14.75 18.31
C GLY A 146 7.35 -13.21 18.32
N ALA A 147 8.14 -12.55 17.47
CA ALA A 147 8.13 -11.09 17.34
C ALA A 147 6.79 -10.56 16.81
N LEU A 148 6.16 -11.27 15.87
CA LEU A 148 4.83 -10.91 15.32
C LEU A 148 3.75 -11.04 16.40
N LYS A 149 3.73 -12.14 17.16
CA LYS A 149 2.76 -12.34 18.26
C LYS A 149 2.93 -11.30 19.37
N ALA A 150 4.17 -11.00 19.75
CA ALA A 150 4.45 -9.94 20.72
C ALA A 150 3.97 -8.58 20.23
N ARG A 151 4.28 -8.24 18.97
CA ARG A 151 3.87 -6.97 18.36
C ARG A 151 2.35 -6.86 18.22
N LEU A 152 1.67 -7.95 17.87
CA LEU A 152 0.22 -7.99 17.81
C LEU A 152 -0.42 -7.70 19.17
N LYS A 153 0.13 -8.27 20.25
CA LYS A 153 -0.33 -8.00 21.61
C LYS A 153 -0.25 -6.52 21.95
N ASP A 154 0.87 -5.88 21.61
CA ASP A 154 1.06 -4.45 21.82
C ASP A 154 0.06 -3.63 21.01
N GLU A 155 -0.12 -3.96 19.73
CA GLU A 155 -1.00 -3.24 18.80
C GLU A 155 -2.48 -3.38 19.16
N VAL A 156 -2.89 -4.54 19.67
CA VAL A 156 -4.24 -4.77 20.20
C VAL A 156 -4.42 -3.95 21.49
N SER A 157 -3.44 -3.98 22.39
CA SER A 157 -3.48 -3.25 23.67
C SER A 157 -3.45 -1.72 23.49
N SER A 158 -2.78 -1.23 22.45
CA SER A 158 -2.71 0.19 22.11
C SER A 158 -3.86 0.70 21.23
N GLY A 159 -4.74 -0.19 20.76
CA GLY A 159 -5.82 0.13 19.82
C GLY A 159 -5.36 0.38 18.37
N GLU A 160 -4.11 0.07 18.03
CA GLU A 160 -3.61 0.10 16.64
C GLU A 160 -4.23 -1.03 15.80
N PHE A 161 -4.52 -2.17 16.42
CA PHE A 161 -5.37 -3.22 15.85
C PHE A 161 -6.81 -3.00 16.32
N ARG A 162 -7.70 -2.60 15.39
CA ARG A 162 -9.12 -2.40 15.69
C ARG A 162 -9.90 -3.70 15.53
N LEU A 163 -10.67 -4.06 16.55
CA LEU A 163 -11.57 -5.22 16.51
C LEU A 163 -12.94 -4.80 15.97
N LYS A 164 -13.48 -5.56 15.03
CA LYS A 164 -14.90 -5.54 14.65
C LYS A 164 -15.71 -6.25 15.73
N ALA A 165 -16.92 -5.76 16.00
CA ALA A 165 -17.91 -6.49 16.78
C ALA A 165 -18.45 -7.66 15.93
N ASP A 166 -18.79 -8.78 16.57
CA ASP A 166 -19.20 -10.01 15.89
C ASP A 166 -20.56 -9.86 15.15
N ASP A 167 -21.37 -8.85 15.49
CA ASP A 167 -22.76 -8.67 15.00
C ASP A 167 -23.03 -7.36 14.23
N GLU A 168 -22.01 -6.58 13.85
CA GLU A 168 -22.22 -5.30 13.17
C GLU A 168 -21.88 -5.31 11.66
N PRO A 169 -22.68 -4.61 10.82
CA PRO A 169 -22.39 -4.48 9.39
C PRO A 169 -21.04 -3.81 9.15
N ALA A 170 -20.38 -4.16 8.05
CA ALA A 170 -18.98 -3.83 7.75
C ALA A 170 -18.57 -2.33 7.81
N ASP A 171 -19.55 -1.42 7.90
CA ASP A 171 -19.40 0.04 7.85
C ASP A 171 -19.51 0.75 9.21
N SER A 172 -19.82 0.07 10.32
CA SER A 172 -19.82 0.70 11.65
C SER A 172 -18.47 0.51 12.36
N ALA A 173 -17.68 1.58 12.33
CA ALA A 173 -16.48 1.68 13.16
C ALA A 173 -16.88 2.17 14.56
N GLU A 174 -17.04 1.25 15.52
CA GLU A 174 -17.21 1.62 16.93
C GLU A 174 -15.90 1.68 17.74
N ASP A 175 -16.06 2.31 18.90
CA ASP A 175 -15.13 3.10 19.69
C ASP A 175 -13.88 2.35 20.21
N GLY A 176 -12.72 3.01 20.10
CA GLY A 176 -11.40 2.50 20.51
C GLY A 176 -11.19 2.44 22.03
N SER A 177 -12.26 2.31 22.82
CA SER A 177 -12.26 2.42 24.28
C SER A 177 -12.42 1.08 25.01
N ARG A 178 -12.77 -0.02 24.32
CA ARG A 178 -12.75 -1.35 24.94
C ARG A 178 -11.32 -1.88 25.04
N LYS A 179 -10.83 -2.01 26.28
CA LYS A 179 -9.60 -2.78 26.54
C LYS A 179 -9.77 -4.19 25.98
N PRO A 180 -8.79 -4.73 25.24
CA PRO A 180 -8.88 -6.08 24.73
C PRO A 180 -8.94 -7.07 25.90
N GLU A 181 -9.97 -7.91 25.94
CA GLU A 181 -10.03 -9.02 26.88
C GLU A 181 -8.84 -9.98 26.64
N ALA A 182 -8.30 -10.56 27.71
CA ALA A 182 -7.19 -11.51 27.62
C ALA A 182 -7.50 -12.69 26.66
N ASP A 183 -8.79 -13.04 26.53
CA ASP A 183 -9.29 -14.10 25.66
C ASP A 183 -9.17 -13.77 24.15
N ALA A 184 -9.20 -12.48 23.78
CA ALA A 184 -8.98 -12.05 22.40
C ALA A 184 -7.55 -12.38 21.94
N LEU A 185 -6.57 -12.22 22.83
CA LEU A 185 -5.17 -12.53 22.52
C LEU A 185 -4.90 -14.05 22.52
N ALA A 186 -5.63 -14.83 23.30
CA ALA A 186 -5.53 -16.29 23.31
C ALA A 186 -5.98 -16.91 21.97
N SER A 187 -6.93 -16.29 21.28
CA SER A 187 -7.42 -16.71 19.95
C SER A 187 -6.64 -16.10 18.77
N ALA A 188 -5.62 -15.29 19.04
CA ALA A 188 -4.90 -14.56 18.01
C ALA A 188 -4.02 -15.50 17.14
N ALA A 189 -4.29 -15.50 15.83
CA ALA A 189 -3.51 -16.23 14.85
C ALA A 189 -2.71 -15.25 13.98
N ALA A 190 -1.44 -15.56 13.74
CA ALA A 190 -0.58 -14.80 12.83
C ALA A 190 0.04 -15.78 11.82
N LYS A 191 0.01 -15.39 10.55
CA LYS A 191 0.56 -16.15 9.43
C LYS A 191 1.45 -15.23 8.60
N ILE A 192 2.57 -15.76 8.11
CA ILE A 192 3.44 -15.07 7.15
C ILE A 192 3.12 -15.65 5.78
N ASP A 193 2.52 -14.85 4.90
CA ASP A 193 2.13 -15.30 3.56
C ASP A 193 3.26 -15.10 2.54
N PHE A 194 4.00 -14.00 2.70
CA PHE A 194 5.12 -13.65 1.83
C PHE A 194 6.26 -13.11 2.67
N GLY A 195 7.49 -13.34 2.21
CA GLY A 195 8.69 -12.86 2.86
C GLY A 195 9.85 -12.87 1.89
N ALA A 196 10.65 -11.81 1.86
CA ALA A 196 11.83 -11.73 1.03
C ALA A 196 12.89 -10.83 1.64
N VAL A 197 14.15 -11.19 1.44
CA VAL A 197 15.26 -10.28 1.72
C VAL A 197 15.13 -9.04 0.83
N VAL A 198 15.39 -7.86 1.40
CA VAL A 198 15.44 -6.56 0.69
C VAL A 198 16.80 -5.90 0.96
N SER A 199 17.05 -4.71 0.42
CA SER A 199 18.24 -3.92 0.76
C SER A 199 17.79 -2.55 1.21
N VAL A 200 17.97 -2.24 2.49
CA VAL A 200 17.56 -0.97 3.09
C VAL A 200 18.76 -0.36 3.80
N ALA A 201 19.10 0.88 3.46
CA ALA A 201 20.24 1.56 4.04
C ALA A 201 20.13 1.68 5.56
N GLY A 202 21.22 1.31 6.25
CA GLY A 202 21.29 1.33 7.71
C GLY A 202 20.69 0.11 8.40
N LEU A 203 20.23 -0.90 7.65
CA LEU A 203 19.81 -2.20 8.17
C LEU A 203 20.77 -3.29 7.69
N SER A 204 21.11 -4.23 8.56
CA SER A 204 22.11 -5.28 8.32
C SER A 204 21.52 -6.56 7.73
N ASP A 205 20.32 -6.95 8.16
CA ASP A 205 19.58 -8.12 7.67
C ASP A 205 18.10 -7.76 7.44
N PRO A 206 17.81 -6.86 6.47
CA PRO A 206 16.45 -6.39 6.24
C PRO A 206 15.61 -7.42 5.47
N PHE A 207 14.49 -7.81 6.05
CA PHE A 207 13.54 -8.79 5.51
C PHE A 207 12.13 -8.18 5.49
N VAL A 208 11.56 -8.03 4.29
CA VAL A 208 10.17 -7.59 4.16
C VAL A 208 9.26 -8.80 4.23
N LEU A 209 8.10 -8.66 4.86
CA LEU A 209 7.11 -9.73 4.93
C LEU A 209 5.68 -9.19 4.81
N VAL A 210 4.78 -10.02 4.32
CA VAL A 210 3.34 -9.82 4.41
C VAL A 210 2.82 -10.79 5.46
N GLU A 211 2.28 -10.25 6.54
CA GLU A 211 1.55 -11.02 7.53
C GLU A 211 0.04 -10.89 7.33
N GLY A 212 -0.67 -11.96 7.63
CA GLY A 212 -2.09 -11.99 7.89
C GLY A 212 -2.32 -12.29 9.37
N THR A 213 -3.03 -11.41 10.05
CA THR A 213 -3.27 -11.52 11.49
C THR A 213 -4.76 -11.51 11.77
N GLN A 214 -5.24 -12.52 12.50
CA GLN A 214 -6.63 -12.69 12.87
C GLN A 214 -6.79 -12.67 14.39
N VAL A 215 -7.75 -11.88 14.86
CA VAL A 215 -8.16 -11.79 16.27
C VAL A 215 -9.69 -11.79 16.31
N LYS A 216 -10.30 -12.86 16.82
CA LYS A 216 -11.75 -13.11 16.70
C LYS A 216 -12.22 -12.99 15.22
N ALA A 217 -13.29 -12.24 14.94
CA ALA A 217 -13.78 -11.95 13.59
C ALA A 217 -12.94 -10.90 12.82
N SER A 218 -11.91 -10.34 13.44
CA SER A 218 -11.13 -9.24 12.85
C SER A 218 -9.87 -9.74 12.16
N TYR A 219 -9.68 -9.34 10.91
CA TYR A 219 -8.50 -9.68 10.14
C TYR A 219 -7.77 -8.42 9.67
N ARG A 220 -6.44 -8.45 9.70
CA ARG A 220 -5.59 -7.39 9.16
C ARG A 220 -4.40 -7.98 8.43
N ARG A 221 -4.23 -7.57 7.17
CA ARG A 221 -3.04 -7.84 6.36
C ARG A 221 -2.07 -6.66 6.46
N CYS A 222 -0.80 -6.94 6.71
CA CYS A 222 0.23 -5.92 6.90
C CYS A 222 1.47 -6.26 6.07
N LEU A 223 2.03 -5.27 5.40
CA LEU A 223 3.44 -5.33 5.05
C LEU A 223 4.27 -4.84 6.25
N ARG A 224 5.22 -5.66 6.69
CA ARG A 224 6.18 -5.35 7.76
C ARG A 224 7.61 -5.44 7.26
N LEU A 225 8.50 -4.75 7.96
CA LEU A 225 9.94 -4.86 7.80
C LEU A 225 10.52 -5.45 9.07
N ALA A 226 11.40 -6.45 8.93
CA ALA A 226 12.20 -6.98 10.01
C ALA A 226 13.69 -6.70 9.74
N ASN A 227 14.49 -6.64 10.80
CA ASN A 227 15.95 -6.59 10.73
C ASN A 227 16.53 -7.53 11.79
N GLY A 228 17.22 -8.59 11.38
CA GLY A 228 17.82 -9.55 12.30
C GLY A 228 16.82 -10.20 13.27
N GLY A 229 15.59 -10.47 12.81
CA GLY A 229 14.52 -11.08 13.62
C GLY A 229 13.65 -10.09 14.41
N VAL A 230 13.98 -8.80 14.42
CA VAL A 230 13.20 -7.76 15.12
C VAL A 230 12.36 -6.97 14.12
N LEU A 231 11.11 -6.66 14.46
CA LEU A 231 10.24 -5.84 13.63
C LEU A 231 10.61 -4.36 13.72
N VAL A 232 10.63 -3.69 12.56
CA VAL A 232 11.04 -2.30 12.39
C VAL A 232 9.84 -1.47 11.92
N GLY A 233 9.45 -0.50 12.75
CA GLY A 233 8.32 0.37 12.48
C GLY A 233 6.96 -0.31 12.68
N SER A 234 5.91 0.37 12.23
CA SER A 234 4.51 -0.09 12.36
C SER A 234 4.06 -0.95 11.17
N CYS A 235 2.88 -1.54 11.31
CA CYS A 235 2.21 -2.22 10.21
C CYS A 235 1.84 -1.21 9.09
N ALA A 236 2.32 -1.47 7.87
CA ALA A 236 1.78 -0.82 6.68
C ALA A 236 0.55 -1.63 6.20
N VAL A 237 -0.64 -1.22 6.66
CA VAL A 237 -1.88 -1.95 6.42
C VAL A 237 -2.18 -2.06 4.92
N MET A 238 -2.37 -3.29 4.46
CA MET A 238 -2.83 -3.64 3.12
C MET A 238 -4.34 -3.87 3.18
N ARG A 239 -5.12 -2.78 3.17
CA ARG A 239 -6.58 -2.85 3.30
C ARG A 239 -7.16 -3.78 2.24
N HIS A 240 -7.83 -4.84 2.65
CA HIS A 240 -8.56 -5.67 1.70
C HIS A 240 -9.72 -6.37 2.39
N GLU A 241 -10.85 -6.42 1.71
CA GLU A 241 -12.07 -7.08 2.20
C GLU A 241 -12.18 -8.53 1.72
N LEU A 242 -11.32 -8.96 0.78
CA LEU A 242 -11.28 -10.34 0.28
C LEU A 242 -9.98 -11.02 0.70
N MET A 243 -10.07 -12.05 1.54
CA MET A 243 -8.90 -12.74 2.10
C MET A 243 -8.12 -13.59 1.06
N ALA A 244 -8.72 -13.90 -0.08
CA ALA A 244 -8.06 -14.61 -1.17
C ALA A 244 -7.29 -13.58 -2.02
N GLU A 245 -5.98 -13.56 -2.17
CA GLU A 245 -4.97 -14.59 -1.95
C GLU A 245 -3.62 -13.86 -2.05
N THR A 246 -2.86 -13.70 -0.95
CA THR A 246 -1.48 -13.19 -1.06
C THR A 246 -0.65 -14.01 -2.05
N SER A 247 -1.04 -15.27 -2.30
CA SER A 247 -0.45 -16.16 -3.33
C SER A 247 -0.58 -15.64 -4.77
N ARG A 248 -1.50 -14.72 -5.06
CA ARG A 248 -1.62 -14.10 -6.39
C ARG A 248 -0.83 -12.81 -6.53
N LEU A 249 -0.30 -12.28 -5.43
CA LEU A 249 0.54 -11.10 -5.48
C LEU A 249 1.96 -11.47 -5.89
N GLU A 250 2.44 -10.81 -6.92
CA GLU A 250 3.85 -10.74 -7.24
C GLU A 250 4.47 -9.50 -6.61
N PHE A 251 5.76 -9.57 -6.30
CA PHE A 251 6.48 -8.52 -5.60
C PHE A 251 7.74 -8.13 -6.37
N VAL A 252 7.94 -6.82 -6.52
CA VAL A 252 9.18 -6.27 -7.07
C VAL A 252 9.73 -5.21 -6.14
N SER A 253 11.06 -5.09 -6.11
CA SER A 253 11.77 -4.01 -5.47
C SER A 253 12.41 -3.12 -6.53
N TYR A 254 12.18 -1.83 -6.39
CA TYR A 254 12.78 -0.80 -7.23
C TYR A 254 13.44 0.25 -6.36
N ASP A 255 14.77 0.38 -6.45
CA ASP A 255 15.54 1.45 -5.82
C ASP A 255 16.00 2.43 -6.89
N PRO A 256 15.36 3.61 -7.03
CA PRO A 256 15.73 4.59 -8.04
C PRO A 256 17.18 5.09 -7.91
N SER A 257 17.73 5.05 -6.70
CA SER A 257 19.05 5.63 -6.36
C SER A 257 20.16 4.60 -6.25
N GLY A 258 19.81 3.32 -6.05
CA GLY A 258 20.74 2.24 -5.70
C GLY A 258 21.34 2.36 -4.29
N GLN A 259 20.94 3.37 -3.51
CA GLN A 259 21.47 3.70 -2.18
C GLN A 259 20.72 3.02 -1.03
N GLY A 260 19.95 1.96 -1.28
CA GLY A 260 19.19 1.24 -0.26
C GLY A 260 17.92 1.98 0.17
N LYS A 261 17.24 2.66 -0.75
CA LYS A 261 15.96 3.34 -0.47
C LYS A 261 14.82 2.78 -1.34
N PRO A 262 14.62 1.46 -1.37
CA PRO A 262 13.71 0.85 -2.34
C PRO A 262 12.25 1.20 -2.08
N PHE A 263 11.50 1.20 -3.17
CA PHE A 263 10.09 0.89 -3.17
C PHE A 263 9.92 -0.62 -3.25
N VAL A 264 8.96 -1.15 -2.52
CA VAL A 264 8.40 -2.48 -2.75
C VAL A 264 7.02 -2.29 -3.35
N LEU A 265 6.79 -2.93 -4.49
CA LEU A 265 5.51 -2.94 -5.16
C LEU A 265 4.95 -4.36 -5.10
N ALA A 266 3.69 -4.49 -4.71
CA ALA A 266 2.94 -5.73 -4.80
C ALA A 266 1.85 -5.55 -5.86
N TYR A 267 1.66 -6.52 -6.74
CA TYR A 267 0.65 -6.42 -7.80
C TYR A 267 0.11 -7.79 -8.20
N THR A 268 -1.10 -7.84 -8.77
CA THR A 268 -1.60 -9.04 -9.44
C THR A 268 -1.22 -9.01 -10.92
N PRO A 269 -0.59 -10.08 -11.46
CA PRO A 269 -0.15 -10.12 -12.86
C PRO A 269 -1.33 -10.18 -13.85
N SER A 270 -2.43 -10.80 -13.43
CA SER A 270 -3.71 -10.81 -14.14
C SER A 270 -4.79 -10.13 -13.30
N GLU A 271 -5.87 -9.71 -13.95
CA GLU A 271 -7.03 -9.18 -13.26
C GLU A 271 -7.75 -10.34 -12.53
N PRO A 272 -7.83 -10.35 -11.19
CA PRO A 272 -8.72 -11.27 -10.50
C PRO A 272 -10.18 -10.84 -10.76
N LEU A 273 -11.15 -11.66 -10.34
CA LEU A 273 -12.59 -11.38 -10.53
C LEU A 273 -13.06 -10.03 -9.94
N TRP A 274 -12.23 -9.34 -9.16
CA TRP A 274 -12.50 -8.07 -8.50
C TRP A 274 -11.55 -6.94 -8.93
N GLY A 275 -10.84 -7.12 -10.05
CA GLY A 275 -9.89 -6.14 -10.55
C GLY A 275 -8.50 -6.19 -9.92
N HIS A 276 -7.53 -5.60 -10.59
CA HIS A 276 -6.13 -5.63 -10.16
C HIS A 276 -5.92 -5.04 -8.76
N GLU A 277 -5.15 -5.75 -7.92
CA GLU A 277 -4.60 -5.17 -6.68
C GLU A 277 -3.20 -4.63 -6.96
N ARG A 278 -2.91 -3.41 -6.51
CA ARG A 278 -1.57 -2.83 -6.54
C ARG A 278 -1.26 -2.10 -5.24
N TRP A 279 -0.10 -2.36 -4.68
CA TRP A 279 0.36 -1.72 -3.45
C TRP A 279 1.78 -1.20 -3.64
N GLY A 280 2.08 -0.05 -3.07
CA GLY A 280 3.39 0.59 -3.13
C GLY A 280 3.83 1.06 -1.75
N PHE A 281 5.00 0.59 -1.32
CA PHE A 281 5.59 0.86 -0.02
C PHE A 281 6.99 1.43 -0.17
N ALA A 282 7.26 2.53 0.51
CA ALA A 282 8.62 3.04 0.67
C ALA A 282 9.25 2.37 1.89
N LEU A 283 10.35 1.64 1.69
CA LEU A 283 11.08 1.03 2.80
C LEU A 283 12.19 1.95 3.29
N ARG A 284 12.24 2.18 4.60
CA ARG A 284 13.27 2.98 5.27
C ARG A 284 13.70 2.26 6.55
N LYS A 285 14.81 2.71 7.15
CA LYS A 285 15.28 2.19 8.45
C LYS A 285 14.27 2.34 9.60
N SER A 286 13.28 3.24 9.45
CA SER A 286 12.19 3.44 10.41
C SER A 286 10.98 2.54 10.18
N GLY A 287 11.00 1.71 9.13
CA GLY A 287 9.91 0.83 8.75
C GLY A 287 9.29 1.14 7.38
N PRO A 288 8.28 0.35 6.98
CA PRO A 288 7.56 0.55 5.73
C PRO A 288 6.57 1.72 5.82
N ARG A 289 6.39 2.44 4.72
CA ARG A 289 5.34 3.45 4.58
C ARG A 289 4.55 3.21 3.31
N LEU A 290 3.24 2.98 3.45
CA LEU A 290 2.32 2.90 2.32
C LEU A 290 2.27 4.27 1.60
N PHE A 291 2.49 4.28 0.29
CA PHE A 291 2.31 5.46 -0.56
C PHE A 291 1.29 5.24 -1.67
N LEU A 292 0.97 3.99 -1.99
CA LEU A 292 -0.06 3.61 -2.95
C LEU A 292 -0.75 2.36 -2.44
N GLY A 293 -2.06 2.40 -2.31
CA GLY A 293 -2.87 1.19 -2.29
C GLY A 293 -3.94 1.39 -3.32
N ASP A 294 -3.98 0.59 -4.37
CA ASP A 294 -4.99 0.64 -5.41
C ASP A 294 -5.61 -0.75 -5.44
N SER A 295 -6.61 -0.92 -4.60
CA SER A 295 -7.49 -2.08 -4.56
C SER A 295 -8.89 -1.57 -4.87
N MET A 296 -9.59 -2.22 -5.79
CA MET A 296 -10.97 -1.86 -6.07
C MET A 296 -11.80 -1.92 -4.77
N ASP A 297 -12.65 -0.92 -4.54
CA ASP A 297 -13.61 -0.97 -3.45
C ASP A 297 -14.58 -2.13 -3.73
N ILE A 298 -14.76 -3.06 -2.78
CA ILE A 298 -15.59 -4.24 -2.98
C ILE A 298 -17.03 -3.85 -3.33
N ARG A 299 -17.48 -2.68 -2.88
CA ARG A 299 -18.82 -2.12 -3.13
C ARG A 299 -19.04 -1.73 -4.58
N CYS A 300 -17.96 -1.60 -5.36
CA CYS A 300 -18.02 -1.44 -6.80
C CYS A 300 -18.35 -2.74 -7.55
N ARG A 301 -18.28 -3.91 -6.90
CA ARG A 301 -18.43 -5.22 -7.57
C ARG A 301 -19.78 -5.42 -8.22
N GLU A 302 -20.86 -4.97 -7.59
CA GLU A 302 -22.22 -5.26 -8.07
C GLU A 302 -22.61 -4.41 -9.29
N GLY A 303 -21.80 -3.40 -9.64
CA GLY A 303 -22.08 -2.47 -10.73
C GLY A 303 -21.33 -2.73 -12.05
N PHE A 304 -20.47 -3.75 -12.12
CA PHE A 304 -19.73 -4.13 -13.33
C PHE A 304 -20.39 -5.30 -14.07
#